data_AF-A0A8J6HFP0-F1
#
_entry.id   AF-A0A8J6HFP0-F1
#
_cell.length_a   1.000
_cell.length_b   1.000
_cell.length_c   1.000
_cell.angle_alpha   90.00
_cell.angle_beta   90.00
_cell.angle_gamma   90.00
#
_symmetry.space_group_name_H-M   'P 1'
#
loop_
_entity.id
_entity.type
_entity.pdbx_description
1 polymer ?
#
loop_
_entity_poly.entity_id
_entity_poly.type
_entity_poly.pdbx_seq_one_letter_code
_entity_poly.pdbx_strand_id
1 'polypeptide(L)'
;MSSEDVSRPKYSCIPRRYVMIALTAIVGVMVLPVRNTLEVVRRYIDDIDISNISRSIASMEQCKELGKIISIDLPYKEIHTKKYNLNDEVMRSLPMFQIPGFIVAHFVAAIVSDKYGAKHVVGVAVVVLSVCMIFTPVLIQSSDANINVLRFVMTLEGIGEGALTPAIACLIAHWAPPGEIGALSSLSLGALYSGNIISNLVTETMIIKSEDWTLPFYVYGGLLVGVFLIWHLAAFSNPHQDPRISPAERFYLDMEMKGIVDHRNKKIPLCQILMSLDVWATAIIFSVFIWYWIFLAFYLPRYMNVVWKVNMRQSGMWAAGPFVLMIITGVGFGFLSDWVVNYHLINVATMRKVCTNVGCMGPALYMVAATHAGCHRVIGEAMCIVGMGLMGTTSAGIRLVIFDVAPNYAGFLAAFCETGGHIGTLFLPPLINKIVPNDTLEEFQRLFWMFFIIMTVANLIFVLTCKADLKSWNQPQRPRNPDTPRSWLMDLSLLNLIFMKTDEHMKIIGSGVGNKDEDNKKTYRRRNERKQGRIYAHGRGLQRENRRKRSKKLGRREGDGKRKSKDKVENAEGKRLMEWIEENGWEVMNGNKQGDEDGE
;
A
#
# COMPACT_ATOMS: atom_id res chain seq x y z
N MET A 1 36.58 32.48 29.93
CA MET A 1 35.28 32.23 29.26
C MET A 1 35.03 30.74 29.33
N SER A 2 34.10 30.34 30.20
CA SER A 2 33.77 28.96 30.52
C SER A 2 33.17 28.23 29.31
N SER A 3 33.69 27.04 29.10
CA SER A 3 33.07 25.93 28.38
C SER A 3 31.77 25.52 29.09
N GLU A 4 30.62 25.88 28.53
CA GLU A 4 29.31 25.20 28.71
C GLU A 4 28.21 26.04 28.07
N ASP A 5 27.95 25.83 26.77
CA ASP A 5 26.60 25.96 26.19
C ASP A 5 26.58 25.38 24.77
N VAL A 6 27.06 24.14 24.62
CA VAL A 6 26.65 23.31 23.47
C VAL A 6 25.24 22.87 23.80
N SER A 7 24.27 23.67 23.35
CA SER A 7 22.84 23.37 23.37
C SER A 7 22.61 21.95 22.84
N ARG A 8 22.49 20.99 23.76
CA ARG A 8 22.06 19.63 23.41
C ARG A 8 20.71 19.80 22.72
N PRO A 9 20.55 19.39 21.44
CA PRO A 9 19.23 19.44 20.83
C PRO A 9 18.29 18.64 21.74
N LYS A 10 17.21 19.29 22.21
CA LYS A 10 16.18 18.63 23.02
C LYS A 10 15.56 17.55 22.13
N TYR A 11 16.10 16.33 22.20
CA TYR A 11 15.54 15.20 21.50
C TYR A 11 14.13 14.98 22.04
N SER A 12 13.14 15.04 21.15
CA SER A 12 11.76 14.72 21.49
C SER A 12 11.71 13.29 22.06
N CYS A 13 10.89 13.05 23.08
CA CYS A 13 10.70 11.70 23.64
C CYS A 13 10.07 10.71 22.64
N ILE A 14 9.52 11.22 21.52
CA ILE A 14 8.85 10.42 20.49
C ILE A 14 9.81 10.18 19.32
N PRO A 15 10.05 8.92 18.90
CA PRO A 15 10.84 8.61 17.71
C PRO A 15 10.28 9.28 16.44
N ARG A 16 11.17 9.81 15.61
CA ARG A 16 10.84 10.56 14.39
C ARG A 16 10.05 9.75 13.37
N ARG A 17 10.24 8.43 13.30
CA ARG A 17 9.43 7.58 12.40
C ARG A 17 7.93 7.69 12.67
N TYR A 18 7.51 7.77 13.95
CA TYR A 18 6.10 7.93 14.31
C TYR A 18 5.58 9.32 13.94
N VAL A 19 6.40 10.36 14.10
CA VAL A 19 6.05 11.72 13.67
C VAL A 19 5.85 11.75 12.16
N MET A 20 6.74 11.10 11.39
CA MET A 20 6.63 11.05 9.94
C MET A 20 5.35 10.34 9.49
N ILE A 21 4.99 9.23 10.14
CA ILE A 21 3.75 8.49 9.85
C ILE A 21 2.50 9.26 10.29
N ALA A 22 2.57 10.02 11.37
CA ALA A 22 1.49 10.93 11.75
C ALA A 22 1.29 12.05 10.71
N LEU A 23 2.37 12.58 10.12
CA LEU A 23 2.27 13.57 9.05
C LEU A 23 1.66 12.97 7.78
N THR A 24 2.04 11.75 7.38
CA THR A 24 1.41 11.08 6.22
C THR A 24 -0.06 10.76 6.49
N ALA A 25 -0.41 10.40 7.74
CA ALA A 25 -1.78 10.20 8.16
C ALA A 25 -2.60 11.51 8.04
N ILE A 26 -2.08 12.65 8.52
CA ILE A 26 -2.76 13.96 8.38
C ILE A 26 -3.04 14.29 6.91
N VAL A 27 -2.07 14.06 6.01
CA VAL A 27 -2.29 14.23 4.57
C VAL A 27 -3.38 13.26 4.08
N GLY A 28 -3.29 11.98 4.47
CA GLY A 28 -4.23 10.92 4.12
C GLY A 28 -5.69 11.25 4.47
N VAL A 29 -5.95 11.76 5.68
CA VAL A 29 -7.29 12.15 6.15
C VAL A 29 -7.99 13.12 5.19
N MET A 30 -7.22 13.99 4.53
CA MET A 30 -7.75 15.06 3.69
C MET A 30 -8.00 14.63 2.23
N VAL A 31 -7.45 13.50 1.81
CA VAL A 31 -7.50 13.05 0.39
C VAL A 31 -8.93 12.73 -0.05
N LEU A 32 -9.64 11.86 0.69
CA LEU A 32 -10.98 11.43 0.29
C LEU A 32 -12.07 12.51 0.46
N PRO A 33 -12.04 13.38 1.49
CA PRO A 33 -12.93 14.53 1.55
C PRO A 33 -12.78 15.43 0.33
N VAL A 34 -11.55 15.71 -0.09
CA VAL A 34 -11.27 16.53 -1.28
C VAL A 34 -11.91 15.91 -2.51
N ARG A 35 -11.53 14.66 -2.82
CA ARG A 35 -12.06 13.89 -3.95
C ARG A 35 -13.58 13.86 -4.01
N ASN A 36 -14.23 13.60 -2.88
CA ASN A 36 -15.66 13.33 -2.82
C ASN A 36 -16.51 14.62 -2.62
N THR A 37 -15.89 15.78 -2.41
CA THR A 37 -16.63 17.02 -2.09
C THR A 37 -17.63 17.37 -3.19
N LEU A 38 -17.23 17.29 -4.47
CA LEU A 38 -18.13 17.59 -5.58
C LEU A 38 -19.33 16.63 -5.63
N GLU A 39 -19.12 15.35 -5.37
CA GLU A 39 -20.19 14.35 -5.37
C GLU A 39 -21.16 14.54 -4.20
N VAL A 40 -20.67 14.95 -3.02
CA VAL A 40 -21.54 15.32 -1.88
C VAL A 40 -22.36 16.56 -2.22
N VAL A 41 -21.73 17.60 -2.79
CA VAL A 41 -22.41 18.84 -3.21
C VAL A 41 -23.48 18.55 -4.26
N ARG A 42 -23.16 17.70 -5.23
CA ARG A 42 -24.11 17.26 -6.25
C ARG A 42 -25.31 16.54 -5.63
N ARG A 43 -25.10 15.57 -4.74
CA ARG A 43 -26.18 14.87 -4.04
C ARG A 43 -27.10 15.83 -3.29
N TYR A 44 -26.52 16.86 -2.66
CA TYR A 44 -27.28 17.91 -1.98
C TYR A 44 -28.13 18.75 -2.95
N ILE A 45 -27.59 19.13 -4.11
CA ILE A 45 -28.33 19.87 -5.13
C ILE A 45 -29.46 19.02 -5.73
N ASP A 46 -29.20 17.74 -6.03
CA ASP A 46 -30.20 16.80 -6.56
C ASP A 46 -31.37 16.61 -5.56
N ASP A 47 -31.10 16.59 -4.24
CA ASP A 47 -32.13 16.46 -3.19
C ASP A 47 -33.07 17.69 -3.12
N ILE A 48 -32.53 18.90 -3.32
CA ILE A 48 -33.33 20.14 -3.43
C ILE A 48 -34.26 20.08 -4.65
N ASP A 49 -33.82 19.47 -5.75
CA ASP A 49 -34.63 19.35 -6.97
C ASP A 49 -35.75 18.31 -6.82
N ILE A 50 -35.45 17.17 -6.20
CA ILE A 50 -36.43 16.10 -5.92
C ILE A 50 -37.48 16.57 -4.92
N SER A 51 -37.10 17.34 -3.90
CA SER A 51 -38.05 17.94 -2.95
C SER A 51 -39.00 18.95 -3.62
N ASN A 52 -38.54 19.68 -4.64
CA ASN A 52 -39.42 20.51 -5.49
C ASN A 52 -40.35 19.68 -6.41
N ILE A 53 -39.96 18.46 -6.77
CA ILE A 53 -40.73 17.53 -7.62
C ILE A 53 -41.65 16.60 -6.81
N SER A 54 -41.50 16.54 -5.48
CA SER A 54 -42.28 15.70 -4.56
C SER A 54 -43.76 16.12 -4.38
N ARG A 55 -44.41 16.55 -5.47
CA ARG A 55 -45.87 16.49 -5.66
C ARG A 55 -46.30 15.35 -6.61
N SER A 56 -45.39 14.53 -7.11
CA SER A 56 -45.77 13.44 -8.02
C SER A 56 -44.69 12.37 -8.03
N ILE A 57 -44.90 11.27 -7.32
CA ILE A 57 -44.62 9.87 -7.72
C ILE A 57 -44.75 9.01 -6.45
N ALA A 58 -45.97 8.55 -6.21
CA ALA A 58 -46.22 7.31 -5.51
C ALA A 58 -46.30 6.22 -6.59
N SER A 59 -45.19 5.53 -6.89
CA SER A 59 -45.21 4.25 -7.62
C SER A 59 -43.80 3.68 -7.81
N MET A 60 -43.31 2.96 -6.80
CA MET A 60 -42.50 1.74 -6.96
C MET A 60 -42.27 1.14 -5.57
N GLU A 61 -43.30 0.51 -5.02
CA GLU A 61 -43.20 -0.27 -3.78
C GLU A 61 -42.44 -1.57 -4.05
N GLN A 62 -41.12 -1.55 -3.92
CA GLN A 62 -40.30 -2.77 -3.90
C GLN A 62 -40.35 -3.49 -2.53
N CYS A 63 -40.63 -2.75 -1.45
CA CYS A 63 -40.88 -3.30 -0.10
C CYS A 63 -42.12 -2.63 0.52
N LYS A 64 -43.29 -3.28 0.42
CA LYS A 64 -44.56 -2.80 1.02
C LYS A 64 -44.51 -2.58 2.54
N GLU A 65 -43.60 -3.23 3.25
CA GLU A 65 -43.49 -3.12 4.71
C GLU A 65 -42.75 -1.87 5.19
N LEU A 66 -41.85 -1.29 4.38
CA LEU A 66 -41.12 -0.06 4.74
C LEU A 66 -41.97 1.21 4.53
N GLY A 67 -43.03 1.14 3.73
CA GLY A 67 -43.95 2.26 3.49
C GLY A 67 -44.74 2.71 4.72
N LYS A 68 -44.79 1.91 5.80
CA LYS A 68 -45.49 2.27 7.04
C LYS A 68 -44.71 3.22 7.97
N ILE A 69 -43.42 3.46 7.74
CA ILE A 69 -42.57 4.26 8.64
C ILE A 69 -42.45 5.73 8.14
N ILE A 70 -42.89 6.03 6.92
CA ILE A 70 -42.75 7.34 6.29
C ILE A 70 -44.07 8.13 6.41
N SER A 71 -44.42 8.50 7.64
CA SER A 71 -45.39 9.60 7.88
C SER A 71 -44.90 10.41 9.07
N ILE A 72 -43.76 11.07 8.90
CA ILE A 72 -43.35 12.16 9.78
C ILE A 72 -43.19 13.38 8.88
N ASP A 73 -44.24 14.20 8.87
CA ASP A 73 -44.21 15.55 8.32
C ASP A 73 -43.13 16.34 9.07
N LEU A 74 -42.02 16.62 8.39
CA LEU A 74 -41.02 17.57 8.85
C LEU A 74 -41.29 18.92 8.18
N PRO A 75 -41.30 20.04 8.91
CA PRO A 75 -41.55 21.36 8.34
C PRO A 75 -40.42 21.73 7.38
N TYR A 76 -40.77 21.77 6.09
CA TYR A 76 -39.87 22.06 4.99
C TYR A 76 -39.71 23.58 4.83
N LYS A 77 -38.46 24.07 4.87
CA LYS A 77 -38.10 25.47 4.66
C LYS A 77 -37.52 25.60 3.26
N GLU A 78 -38.06 26.50 2.43
CA GLU A 78 -37.56 26.74 1.07
C GLU A 78 -36.07 27.15 1.10
N ILE A 79 -35.21 26.30 0.52
CA ILE A 79 -33.76 26.52 0.48
C ILE A 79 -33.44 27.30 -0.81
N HIS A 80 -33.15 28.60 -0.68
CA HIS A 80 -32.71 29.43 -1.79
C HIS A 80 -31.20 29.29 -2.04
N THR A 81 -30.77 28.21 -2.68
CA THR A 81 -29.44 28.18 -3.33
C THR A 81 -29.59 28.45 -4.82
N LYS A 82 -28.72 29.30 -5.37
CA LYS A 82 -28.72 29.67 -6.80
C LYS A 82 -28.37 28.41 -7.61
N LYS A 83 -29.38 27.77 -8.21
CA LYS A 83 -29.21 26.63 -9.10
C LYS A 83 -28.46 27.09 -10.36
N TYR A 84 -27.27 26.56 -10.60
CA TYR A 84 -26.60 26.73 -11.88
C TYR A 84 -27.22 25.73 -12.86
N ASN A 85 -27.67 26.18 -14.03
CA ASN A 85 -28.17 25.32 -15.11
C ASN A 85 -27.01 24.53 -15.74
N LEU A 86 -26.45 23.60 -14.98
CA LEU A 86 -25.51 22.61 -15.46
C LEU A 86 -26.32 21.41 -15.96
N ASN A 87 -26.02 20.93 -17.16
CA ASN A 87 -26.67 19.74 -17.70
C ASN A 87 -26.41 18.53 -16.77
N ASP A 88 -27.47 17.94 -16.22
CA ASP A 88 -27.40 16.87 -15.22
C ASP A 88 -26.50 15.72 -15.67
N GLU A 89 -26.61 15.31 -16.93
CA GLU A 89 -25.82 14.22 -17.51
C GLU A 89 -24.32 14.51 -17.42
N VAL A 90 -23.91 15.76 -17.65
CA VAL A 90 -22.51 16.12 -17.63
C VAL A 90 -22.00 16.28 -16.21
N MET A 91 -22.84 16.77 -15.28
CA MET A 91 -22.49 16.80 -13.85
C MET A 91 -22.18 15.38 -13.34
N ARG A 92 -22.93 14.36 -13.77
CA ARG A 92 -22.63 12.95 -13.43
C ARG A 92 -21.30 12.46 -13.97
N SER A 93 -20.81 13.05 -15.05
CA SER A 93 -19.57 12.64 -15.71
C SER A 93 -18.30 13.28 -15.13
N LEU A 94 -18.42 14.38 -14.37
CA LEU A 94 -17.28 15.17 -13.89
C LEU A 94 -16.27 14.37 -13.05
N PRO A 95 -16.68 13.53 -12.07
CA PRO A 95 -15.72 12.74 -11.29
C PRO A 95 -14.87 11.79 -12.15
N MET A 96 -15.36 11.35 -13.32
CA MET A 96 -14.59 10.49 -14.21
C MET A 96 -13.35 11.20 -14.78
N PHE A 97 -13.37 12.54 -14.90
CA PHE A 97 -12.24 13.32 -15.42
C PHE A 97 -11.06 13.39 -14.43
N GLN A 98 -11.26 13.05 -13.15
CA GLN A 98 -10.17 12.91 -12.19
C GLN A 98 -9.29 11.67 -12.50
N ILE A 99 -9.88 10.60 -13.03
CA ILE A 99 -9.22 9.29 -13.18
C ILE A 99 -8.02 9.32 -14.16
N PRO A 100 -8.12 9.92 -15.38
CA PRO A 100 -6.98 10.02 -16.27
C PRO A 100 -5.81 10.80 -15.66
N GLY A 101 -6.09 11.93 -15.00
CA GLY A 101 -5.09 12.72 -14.29
C GLY A 101 -4.39 11.90 -13.20
N PHE A 102 -5.18 11.14 -12.44
CA PHE A 102 -4.70 10.24 -11.40
C PHE A 102 -3.72 9.18 -11.94
N ILE A 103 -4.09 8.49 -13.03
CA ILE A 103 -3.27 7.41 -13.62
C ILE A 103 -1.92 7.94 -14.11
N VAL A 104 -1.93 9.10 -14.80
CA VAL A 104 -0.70 9.72 -15.30
C VAL A 104 0.20 10.12 -14.14
N ALA A 105 -0.36 10.77 -13.12
CA ALA A 105 0.39 11.19 -11.95
C ALA A 105 0.97 10.01 -11.16
N HIS A 106 0.27 8.87 -11.10
CA HIS A 106 0.70 7.69 -10.36
C HIS A 106 2.12 7.22 -10.72
N PHE A 107 2.40 7.03 -12.00
CA PHE A 107 3.74 6.58 -12.44
C PHE A 107 4.78 7.70 -12.38
N VAL A 108 4.39 8.92 -12.76
CA VAL A 108 5.30 10.07 -12.73
C VAL A 108 5.75 10.33 -11.29
N ALA A 109 4.82 10.33 -10.35
CA ALA A 109 5.09 10.53 -8.93
C ALA A 109 5.97 9.42 -8.36
N ALA A 110 5.76 8.15 -8.75
CA ALA A 110 6.64 7.06 -8.32
C ALA A 110 8.10 7.31 -8.75
N ILE A 111 8.32 7.62 -10.03
CA ILE A 111 9.68 7.84 -10.58
C ILE A 111 10.33 9.11 -9.98
N VAL A 112 9.55 10.19 -9.84
CA VAL A 112 10.03 11.46 -9.29
C VAL A 112 10.32 11.33 -7.80
N SER A 113 9.52 10.57 -7.05
CA SER A 113 9.73 10.32 -5.61
C SER A 113 11.04 9.59 -5.35
N ASP A 114 11.37 8.58 -6.16
CA ASP A 114 12.61 7.81 -6.01
C ASP A 114 13.85 8.65 -6.38
N LYS A 115 13.72 9.63 -7.29
CA LYS A 115 14.86 10.42 -7.78
C LYS A 115 15.10 11.72 -7.03
N TYR A 116 14.03 12.42 -6.65
CA TYR A 116 14.08 13.75 -6.05
C TYR A 116 13.57 13.77 -4.60
N GLY A 117 13.08 12.64 -4.09
CA GLY A 117 12.58 12.50 -2.74
C GLY A 117 11.06 12.73 -2.64
N ALA A 118 10.40 11.78 -2.00
CA ALA A 118 8.95 11.75 -1.85
C ALA A 118 8.36 12.94 -1.07
N LYS A 119 9.12 13.60 -0.17
CA LYS A 119 8.68 14.83 0.53
C LYS A 119 8.16 15.88 -0.45
N HIS A 120 8.93 16.13 -1.51
CA HIS A 120 8.64 17.20 -2.46
C HIS A 120 7.41 16.87 -3.31
N VAL A 121 7.27 15.61 -3.70
CA VAL A 121 6.12 15.12 -4.48
C VAL A 121 4.82 15.27 -3.67
N VAL A 122 4.80 14.84 -2.41
CA VAL A 122 3.64 15.02 -1.53
C VAL A 122 3.35 16.52 -1.33
N GLY A 123 4.37 17.34 -1.11
CA GLY A 123 4.19 18.79 -0.92
C GLY A 123 3.54 19.46 -2.13
N VAL A 124 4.03 19.17 -3.35
CA VAL A 124 3.46 19.70 -4.60
C VAL A 124 2.03 19.20 -4.80
N ALA A 125 1.79 17.90 -4.57
CA ALA A 125 0.45 17.32 -4.65
C ALA A 125 -0.56 18.03 -3.73
N VAL A 126 -0.21 18.25 -2.46
CA VAL A 126 -1.06 18.96 -1.49
C VAL A 126 -1.34 20.40 -1.93
N VAL A 127 -0.36 21.10 -2.51
CA VAL A 127 -0.56 22.46 -3.05
C VAL A 127 -1.50 22.45 -4.26
N VAL A 128 -1.33 21.50 -5.18
CA VAL A 128 -2.23 21.37 -6.33
C VAL A 128 -3.67 21.14 -5.86
N LEU A 129 -3.87 20.22 -4.91
CA LEU A 129 -5.18 19.94 -4.34
C LEU A 129 -5.77 21.17 -3.61
N SER A 130 -4.98 21.90 -2.82
CA SER A 130 -5.47 23.07 -2.08
C SER A 130 -5.91 24.19 -3.00
N VAL A 131 -5.10 24.49 -4.04
CA VAL A 131 -5.43 25.47 -5.08
C VAL A 131 -6.71 25.04 -5.81
N CYS A 132 -6.80 23.80 -6.28
CA CYS A 132 -7.99 23.32 -6.97
C CYS A 132 -9.24 23.48 -6.09
N MET A 133 -9.18 23.13 -4.81
CA MET A 133 -10.32 23.27 -3.90
C MET A 133 -10.74 24.75 -3.72
N ILE A 134 -9.80 25.65 -3.43
CA ILE A 134 -10.11 27.07 -3.21
C ILE A 134 -10.70 27.73 -4.47
N PHE A 135 -10.15 27.40 -5.64
CA PHE A 135 -10.58 28.03 -6.89
C PHE A 135 -11.82 27.37 -7.52
N THR A 136 -12.20 26.15 -7.15
CA THR A 136 -13.35 25.45 -7.76
C THR A 136 -14.65 26.27 -7.68
N PRO A 137 -15.09 26.77 -6.50
CA PRO A 137 -16.30 27.59 -6.43
C PRO A 137 -16.19 28.88 -7.24
N VAL A 138 -15.04 29.57 -7.16
CA VAL A 138 -14.80 30.82 -7.89
C VAL A 138 -14.90 30.60 -9.40
N LEU A 139 -14.30 29.51 -9.90
CA LEU A 139 -14.34 29.16 -11.33
C LEU A 139 -15.74 28.75 -11.79
N ILE A 140 -16.51 28.03 -10.96
CA ILE A 140 -17.93 27.73 -11.27
C ILE A 140 -18.70 29.04 -11.43
N GLN A 141 -18.52 29.99 -10.51
CA GLN A 141 -19.24 31.26 -10.50
C GLN A 141 -18.81 32.20 -11.63
N SER A 142 -17.51 32.31 -11.92
CA SER A 142 -16.96 33.26 -12.89
C SER A 142 -17.07 32.80 -14.34
N SER A 143 -17.17 31.49 -14.58
CA SER A 143 -17.23 30.92 -15.93
C SER A 143 -18.66 30.63 -16.40
N ASP A 144 -19.67 31.10 -15.67
CA ASP A 144 -21.08 30.72 -15.86
C ASP A 144 -21.25 29.19 -15.94
N ALA A 145 -20.49 28.48 -15.09
CA ALA A 145 -20.44 27.03 -15.04
C ALA A 145 -19.95 26.36 -16.34
N ASN A 146 -18.90 26.92 -16.97
CA ASN A 146 -18.29 26.33 -18.15
C ASN A 146 -17.71 24.94 -17.85
N ILE A 147 -18.27 23.97 -18.56
CA ILE A 147 -17.99 22.55 -18.40
C ILE A 147 -16.54 22.17 -18.65
N ASN A 148 -15.87 22.85 -19.58
CA ASN A 148 -14.49 22.53 -19.94
C ASN A 148 -13.52 23.03 -18.86
N VAL A 149 -13.86 24.13 -18.19
CA VAL A 149 -13.09 24.62 -17.02
C VAL A 149 -13.21 23.60 -15.88
N LEU A 150 -14.40 23.09 -15.60
CA LEU A 150 -14.60 22.08 -14.56
C LEU A 150 -13.87 20.78 -14.88
N ARG A 151 -13.93 20.28 -16.12
CA ARG A 151 -13.16 19.11 -16.56
C ARG A 151 -11.66 19.28 -16.35
N PHE A 152 -11.14 20.48 -16.64
CA PHE A 152 -9.73 20.80 -16.45
C PHE A 152 -9.36 20.79 -14.95
N VAL A 153 -10.16 21.42 -14.10
CA VAL A 153 -9.94 21.43 -12.64
C VAL A 153 -10.00 20.01 -12.06
N MET A 154 -10.99 19.21 -12.46
CA MET A 154 -11.10 17.80 -12.06
C MET A 154 -9.86 16.98 -12.48
N THR A 155 -9.32 17.24 -13.67
CA THR A 155 -8.10 16.58 -14.13
C THR A 155 -6.89 16.97 -13.27
N LEU A 156 -6.75 18.25 -12.91
CA LEU A 156 -5.68 18.72 -12.03
C LEU A 156 -5.79 18.16 -10.61
N GLU A 157 -6.99 18.08 -10.07
CA GLU A 157 -7.25 17.46 -8.77
C GLU A 157 -6.86 15.98 -8.81
N GLY A 158 -7.24 15.27 -9.88
CA GLY A 158 -6.81 13.90 -10.13
C GLY A 158 -5.29 13.75 -10.18
N ILE A 159 -4.57 14.68 -10.81
CA ILE A 159 -3.09 14.70 -10.82
C ILE A 159 -2.52 14.85 -9.40
N GLY A 160 -3.09 15.75 -8.60
CA GLY A 160 -2.68 15.94 -7.21
C GLY A 160 -2.91 14.68 -6.37
N GLU A 161 -4.10 14.10 -6.44
CA GLU A 161 -4.48 12.89 -5.69
C GLU A 161 -3.63 11.68 -6.11
N GLY A 162 -3.46 11.47 -7.41
CA GLY A 162 -2.72 10.34 -7.97
C GLY A 162 -1.24 10.35 -7.60
N ALA A 163 -0.67 11.50 -7.26
CA ALA A 163 0.73 11.57 -6.85
C ALA A 163 0.97 11.11 -5.39
N LEU A 164 -0.05 11.11 -4.54
CA LEU A 164 0.10 10.90 -3.10
C LEU A 164 0.43 9.45 -2.74
N THR A 165 -0.33 8.47 -3.26
CA THR A 165 -0.15 7.05 -2.90
C THR A 165 1.27 6.52 -3.14
N PRO A 166 1.87 6.64 -4.34
CA PRO A 166 3.23 6.14 -4.58
C PRO A 166 4.29 6.91 -3.78
N ALA A 167 4.10 8.21 -3.56
CA ALA A 167 5.02 9.02 -2.76
C ALA A 167 4.96 8.63 -1.27
N ILE A 168 3.77 8.42 -0.70
CA ILE A 168 3.60 7.94 0.67
C ILE A 168 4.15 6.52 0.82
N ALA A 169 3.94 5.63 -0.16
CA ALA A 169 4.55 4.31 -0.15
C ALA A 169 6.09 4.39 -0.14
N CYS A 170 6.68 5.27 -0.94
CA CYS A 170 8.12 5.51 -0.91
C CYS A 170 8.58 6.00 0.49
N LEU A 171 7.85 6.94 1.12
CA LEU A 171 8.16 7.42 2.47
C LEU A 171 8.08 6.32 3.52
N ILE A 172 7.01 5.53 3.52
CA ILE A 172 6.85 4.41 4.47
C ILE A 172 8.02 3.44 4.33
N ALA A 173 8.42 3.09 3.10
CA ALA A 173 9.55 2.21 2.87
C ALA A 173 10.88 2.77 3.41
N HIS A 174 11.05 4.09 3.49
CA HIS A 174 12.27 4.72 3.98
C HIS A 174 12.28 4.97 5.50
N TRP A 175 11.11 4.98 6.15
CA TRP A 175 10.96 5.34 7.56
C TRP A 175 10.49 4.19 8.46
N ALA A 176 9.84 3.18 7.91
CA ALA A 176 9.29 2.06 8.66
C ALA A 176 10.23 0.85 8.61
N PRO A 177 10.77 0.39 9.75
CA PRO A 177 11.54 -0.85 9.79
C PRO A 177 10.63 -2.06 9.52
N PRO A 178 11.16 -3.18 8.98
CA PRO A 178 10.35 -4.34 8.60
C PRO A 178 9.49 -4.92 9.73
N GLY A 179 9.97 -4.86 10.98
CA GLY A 179 9.24 -5.35 12.14
C GLY A 179 8.09 -4.46 12.61
N GLU A 180 7.97 -3.22 12.13
CA GLU A 180 6.90 -2.27 12.51
C GLU A 180 6.12 -1.75 11.28
N ILE A 181 6.41 -2.28 10.09
CA ILE A 181 5.89 -1.74 8.84
C ILE A 181 4.37 -1.94 8.69
N GLY A 182 3.81 -3.02 9.24
CA GLY A 182 2.37 -3.27 9.23
C GLY A 182 1.60 -2.29 10.09
N ALA A 183 2.07 -2.03 11.30
CA ALA A 183 1.52 -1.04 12.21
C ALA A 183 1.57 0.37 11.59
N LEU A 184 2.75 0.79 11.12
CA LEU A 184 2.94 2.13 10.57
C LEU A 184 2.18 2.36 9.27
N SER A 185 2.17 1.36 8.36
CA SER A 185 1.40 1.45 7.12
C SER A 185 -0.11 1.47 7.39
N SER A 186 -0.60 0.61 8.29
CA SER A 186 -2.02 0.55 8.62
C SER A 186 -2.55 1.82 9.30
N LEU A 187 -1.74 2.50 10.12
CA LEU A 187 -2.09 3.81 10.68
C LEU A 187 -2.30 4.86 9.59
N SER A 188 -1.37 4.92 8.62
CA SER A 188 -1.47 5.86 7.49
C SER A 188 -2.71 5.58 6.63
N LEU A 189 -3.01 4.30 6.38
CA LEU A 189 -4.18 3.87 5.62
C LEU A 189 -5.50 4.08 6.38
N GLY A 190 -5.52 3.80 7.68
CA GLY A 190 -6.69 4.07 8.53
C GLY A 190 -7.07 5.54 8.49
N ALA A 191 -6.08 6.43 8.50
CA ALA A 191 -6.27 7.86 8.28
C ALA A 191 -6.87 8.17 6.90
N LEU A 192 -6.36 7.58 5.82
CA LEU A 192 -6.95 7.72 4.48
C LEU A 192 -8.45 7.36 4.48
N TYR A 193 -8.80 6.20 5.04
CA TYR A 193 -10.19 5.73 5.07
C TYR A 193 -11.10 6.55 5.98
N SER A 194 -10.56 7.18 7.03
CA SER A 194 -11.34 8.12 7.86
C SER A 194 -11.85 9.31 7.05
N GLY A 195 -11.18 9.63 5.94
CA GLY A 195 -11.62 10.62 4.97
C GLY A 195 -13.00 10.32 4.35
N ASN A 196 -13.37 9.05 4.17
CA ASN A 196 -14.73 8.70 3.70
C ASN A 196 -15.79 9.01 4.75
N ILE A 197 -15.47 8.85 6.04
CA ILE A 197 -16.38 9.21 7.14
C ILE A 197 -16.55 10.73 7.18
N ILE A 198 -15.44 11.47 7.09
CA ILE A 198 -15.48 12.94 7.04
C ILE A 198 -16.29 13.41 5.82
N SER A 199 -16.07 12.82 4.66
CA SER A 199 -16.82 13.16 3.45
C SER A 199 -18.32 12.90 3.58
N ASN A 200 -18.70 11.69 4.01
CA ASN A 200 -20.12 11.31 4.06
C ASN A 200 -20.86 11.94 5.25
N LEU A 201 -20.19 12.25 6.36
CA LEU A 201 -20.84 12.78 7.56
C LEU A 201 -20.59 14.29 7.74
N VAL A 202 -19.32 14.72 7.73
CA VAL A 202 -18.95 16.10 8.06
C VAL A 202 -19.24 17.04 6.90
N THR A 203 -18.90 16.65 5.65
CA THR A 203 -19.20 17.49 4.48
C THR A 203 -20.70 17.69 4.30
N GLU A 204 -21.49 16.61 4.39
CA GLU A 204 -22.96 16.69 4.26
C GLU A 204 -23.58 17.58 5.35
N THR A 205 -23.20 17.37 6.61
CA THR A 205 -23.72 18.19 7.73
C THR A 205 -23.28 19.65 7.66
N MET A 206 -22.08 19.92 7.14
CA MET A 206 -21.58 21.28 6.93
C MET A 206 -22.45 22.02 5.92
N ILE A 207 -22.73 21.42 4.76
CA ILE A 207 -23.56 22.02 3.71
C ILE A 207 -24.99 22.27 4.21
N ILE A 208 -25.60 21.28 4.88
CA ILE A 208 -26.98 21.40 5.38
C ILE A 208 -27.12 22.52 6.42
N LYS A 209 -26.11 22.73 7.28
CA LYS A 209 -26.17 23.76 8.33
C LYS A 209 -25.80 25.15 7.85
N SER A 210 -24.86 25.27 6.91
CA SER A 210 -24.47 26.57 6.36
C SER A 210 -25.42 27.07 5.27
N GLU A 211 -26.23 26.18 4.70
CA GLU A 211 -27.03 26.42 3.49
C GLU A 211 -26.15 26.89 2.30
N ASP A 212 -24.85 26.61 2.34
CA ASP A 212 -23.85 27.04 1.37
C ASP A 212 -23.01 25.85 0.89
N TRP A 213 -23.16 25.52 -0.39
CA TRP A 213 -22.45 24.43 -1.05
C TRP A 213 -20.96 24.76 -1.32
N THR A 214 -20.57 26.03 -1.26
CA THR A 214 -19.18 26.46 -1.51
C THR A 214 -18.30 26.30 -0.28
N LEU A 215 -18.88 26.33 0.91
CA LEU A 215 -18.16 26.27 2.18
C LEU A 215 -17.18 25.08 2.31
N PRO A 216 -17.54 23.82 1.94
CA PRO A 216 -16.60 22.70 2.01
C PRO A 216 -15.31 22.89 1.23
N PHE A 217 -15.40 23.51 0.05
CA PHE A 217 -14.24 23.75 -0.80
C PHE A 217 -13.23 24.69 -0.13
N TYR A 218 -13.72 25.77 0.48
CA TYR A 218 -12.86 26.71 1.19
C TYR A 218 -12.29 26.13 2.49
N VAL A 219 -13.08 25.36 3.24
CA VAL A 219 -12.62 24.72 4.48
C VAL A 219 -11.52 23.70 4.18
N TYR A 220 -11.76 22.77 3.26
CA TYR A 220 -10.75 21.75 2.93
C TYR A 220 -9.54 22.34 2.21
N GLY A 221 -9.75 23.31 1.32
CA GLY A 221 -8.66 24.04 0.67
C GLY A 221 -7.77 24.78 1.68
N GLY A 222 -8.36 25.52 2.62
CA GLY A 222 -7.62 26.22 3.68
C GLY A 222 -6.88 25.27 4.63
N LEU A 223 -7.52 24.16 5.03
CA LEU A 223 -6.87 23.14 5.86
C LEU A 223 -5.69 22.48 5.13
N LEU A 224 -5.81 22.20 3.82
CA LEU A 224 -4.67 21.68 3.04
C LEU A 224 -3.51 22.66 2.96
N VAL A 225 -3.75 23.97 2.91
CA VAL A 225 -2.68 24.98 3.02
C VAL A 225 -1.97 24.87 4.37
N GLY A 226 -2.72 24.74 5.46
CA GLY A 226 -2.15 24.51 6.79
C GLY A 226 -1.34 23.21 6.87
N VAL A 227 -1.88 22.12 6.32
CA VAL A 227 -1.19 20.81 6.23
C VAL A 227 0.09 20.93 5.41
N PHE A 228 0.08 21.66 4.30
CA PHE A 228 1.29 21.91 3.49
C PHE A 228 2.36 22.65 4.29
N LEU A 229 2.00 23.70 5.04
CA LEU A 229 2.96 24.44 5.86
C LEU A 229 3.60 23.54 6.92
N ILE A 230 2.80 22.72 7.60
CA ILE A 230 3.29 21.74 8.58
C ILE A 230 4.19 20.71 7.88
N TRP A 231 3.75 20.16 6.75
CA TRP A 231 4.48 19.17 5.97
C TRP A 231 5.85 19.70 5.50
N HIS A 232 5.88 20.90 4.94
CA HIS A 232 7.10 21.51 4.43
C HIS A 232 8.16 21.68 5.54
N LEU A 233 7.74 22.09 6.73
CA LEU A 233 8.60 22.31 7.89
C LEU A 233 8.96 21.04 8.65
N ALA A 234 8.09 20.02 8.67
CA ALA A 234 8.23 18.85 9.55
C ALA A 234 8.70 17.57 8.85
N ALA A 235 8.33 17.36 7.58
CA ALA A 235 8.62 16.11 6.86
C ALA A 235 10.03 16.09 6.25
N PHE A 236 10.61 14.90 6.16
CA PHE A 236 11.86 14.63 5.43
C PHE A 236 11.76 13.31 4.65
N SER A 237 12.36 13.25 3.47
CA SER A 237 12.30 12.03 2.64
C SER A 237 13.15 10.89 3.21
N ASN A 238 14.28 11.23 3.82
CA ASN A 238 15.26 10.28 4.34
C ASN A 238 15.49 10.56 5.85
N PRO A 239 15.50 9.53 6.72
CA PRO A 239 15.85 9.69 8.12
C PRO A 239 17.18 10.42 8.36
N HIS A 240 18.18 10.22 7.49
CA HIS A 240 19.49 10.88 7.59
C HIS A 240 19.47 12.39 7.31
N GLN A 241 18.43 12.88 6.63
CA GLN A 241 18.26 14.31 6.33
C GLN A 241 17.50 15.05 7.43
N ASP A 242 16.90 14.33 8.40
CA ASP A 242 16.18 14.96 9.50
C ASP A 242 17.17 15.45 10.57
N PRO A 243 17.33 16.77 10.79
CA PRO A 243 18.23 17.31 11.81
C PRO A 243 17.75 17.02 13.24
N ARG A 244 16.52 16.54 13.41
CA ARG A 244 15.89 16.33 14.71
C ARG A 244 15.76 14.85 15.10
N ILE A 245 16.38 13.94 14.33
CA ILE A 245 16.45 12.52 14.67
C ILE A 245 17.45 12.28 15.80
N SER A 246 17.12 11.37 16.72
CA SER A 246 18.05 10.99 17.79
C SER A 246 19.15 10.06 17.23
N PRO A 247 20.39 10.14 17.75
CA PRO A 247 21.45 9.22 17.33
C PRO A 247 21.10 7.75 17.55
N ALA A 248 20.38 7.44 18.64
CA ALA A 248 19.93 6.09 18.95
C ALA A 248 18.90 5.56 17.92
N GLU A 249 17.93 6.39 17.54
CA GLU A 249 16.94 6.01 16.52
C GLU A 249 17.60 5.86 15.14
N ARG A 250 18.52 6.75 14.79
CA ARG A 250 19.28 6.64 13.54
C ARG A 250 20.06 5.33 13.48
N PHE A 251 20.78 4.97 14.55
CA PHE A 251 21.50 3.72 14.63
C PHE A 251 20.57 2.49 14.54
N TYR A 252 19.40 2.54 15.19
CA TYR A 252 18.39 1.49 15.08
C TYR A 252 17.90 1.30 13.64
N LEU A 253 17.54 2.38 12.95
CA LEU A 253 17.12 2.32 11.54
C LEU A 253 18.24 1.81 10.63
N ASP A 254 19.48 2.28 10.84
CA ASP A 254 20.64 1.82 10.07
C ASP A 254 20.91 0.33 10.24
N MET A 255 20.64 -0.22 11.43
CA MET A 255 20.79 -1.65 11.71
C MET A 255 19.67 -2.47 11.06
N GLU A 256 18.41 -2.09 11.29
CA GLU A 256 17.23 -2.84 10.83
C GLU A 256 17.01 -2.75 9.33
N MET A 257 17.40 -1.64 8.69
CA MET A 257 17.16 -1.41 7.26
C MET A 257 18.37 -1.80 6.39
N LYS A 258 19.47 -2.25 7.00
CA LYS A 258 20.73 -2.60 6.31
C LYS A 258 20.49 -3.69 5.26
N GLY A 259 20.78 -3.37 4.00
CA GLY A 259 20.60 -4.31 2.88
C GLY A 259 19.13 -4.50 2.46
N ILE A 260 18.19 -3.81 3.07
CA ILE A 260 16.78 -3.84 2.70
C ILE A 260 16.45 -2.57 1.92
N VAL A 261 16.79 -1.41 2.50
CA VAL A 261 16.57 -0.10 1.90
C VAL A 261 17.92 0.57 1.63
N ASP A 262 18.07 1.17 0.45
CA ASP A 262 19.23 2.00 0.11
C ASP A 262 18.76 3.42 -0.18
N HIS A 263 19.32 4.42 0.48
CA HIS A 263 18.82 5.79 0.39
C HIS A 263 19.40 6.58 -0.81
N ARG A 264 20.22 5.94 -1.65
CA ARG A 264 20.80 6.56 -2.85
C ARG A 264 19.88 6.45 -4.04
N ASN A 265 20.11 7.32 -5.02
CA ASN A 265 19.41 7.28 -6.30
C ASN A 265 19.72 5.98 -7.05
N LYS A 266 18.66 5.28 -7.48
CA LYS A 266 18.74 4.00 -8.19
C LYS A 266 17.98 4.06 -9.49
N LYS A 267 18.40 3.21 -10.43
CA LYS A 267 17.61 2.92 -11.62
C LYS A 267 16.58 1.83 -11.29
N ILE A 268 15.35 2.00 -11.78
CA ILE A 268 14.27 1.04 -11.62
C ILE A 268 14.52 -0.13 -12.59
N PRO A 269 14.63 -1.39 -12.12
CA PRO A 269 14.87 -2.55 -12.97
C PRO A 269 13.58 -3.02 -13.66
N LEU A 270 13.04 -2.19 -14.56
CA LEU A 270 11.74 -2.39 -15.21
C LEU A 270 11.57 -3.79 -15.81
N CYS A 271 12.57 -4.28 -16.53
CA CYS A 271 12.53 -5.61 -17.16
C CYS A 271 12.33 -6.73 -16.12
N GLN A 272 13.03 -6.65 -14.99
CA GLN A 272 12.97 -7.68 -13.95
C GLN A 272 11.65 -7.61 -13.16
N ILE A 273 11.10 -6.41 -12.99
CA ILE A 273 9.77 -6.20 -12.40
C ILE A 273 8.70 -6.79 -13.31
N LEU A 274 8.73 -6.46 -14.61
CA LEU A 274 7.74 -6.89 -15.60
C LEU A 274 7.81 -8.39 -15.93
N MET A 275 8.96 -9.05 -15.73
CA MET A 275 9.11 -10.50 -15.90
C MET A 275 8.75 -11.31 -14.65
N SER A 276 8.49 -10.65 -13.51
CA SER A 276 8.23 -11.34 -12.24
C SER A 276 6.78 -11.78 -12.13
N LEU A 277 6.54 -13.09 -12.11
CA LEU A 277 5.19 -13.67 -11.92
C LEU A 277 4.53 -13.18 -10.62
N ASP A 278 5.29 -13.10 -9.53
CA ASP A 278 4.77 -12.69 -8.22
C ASP A 278 4.28 -11.23 -8.23
N VAL A 279 4.92 -10.37 -9.05
CA VAL A 279 4.51 -8.96 -9.20
C VAL A 279 3.21 -8.89 -9.98
N TRP A 280 3.06 -9.65 -11.07
CA TRP A 280 1.82 -9.71 -11.83
C TRP A 280 0.66 -10.28 -11.03
N ALA A 281 0.88 -11.36 -10.27
CA ALA A 281 -0.15 -11.93 -9.41
C ALA A 281 -0.62 -10.90 -8.37
N THR A 282 0.31 -10.18 -7.74
CA THR A 282 -0.01 -9.10 -6.80
C THR A 282 -0.74 -7.95 -7.51
N ALA A 283 -0.32 -7.55 -8.70
CA ALA A 283 -0.96 -6.48 -9.47
C ALA A 283 -2.42 -6.81 -9.82
N ILE A 284 -2.70 -8.07 -10.23
CA ILE A 284 -4.05 -8.52 -10.57
C ILE A 284 -5.00 -8.41 -9.37
N ILE A 285 -4.65 -9.03 -8.24
CA ILE A 285 -5.53 -8.99 -7.06
C ILE A 285 -5.66 -7.57 -6.49
N PHE A 286 -4.60 -6.76 -6.56
CA PHE A 286 -4.66 -5.36 -6.09
C PHE A 286 -5.57 -4.52 -6.97
N SER A 287 -5.46 -4.67 -8.29
CA SER A 287 -6.31 -3.97 -9.24
C SER A 287 -7.79 -4.34 -9.05
N VAL A 288 -8.10 -5.63 -8.87
CA VAL A 288 -9.47 -6.09 -8.58
C VAL A 288 -9.96 -5.55 -7.24
N PHE A 289 -9.11 -5.55 -6.21
CA PHE A 289 -9.42 -4.97 -4.90
C PHE A 289 -9.74 -3.48 -4.99
N ILE A 290 -8.90 -2.67 -5.66
CA ILE A 290 -9.13 -1.23 -5.83
C ILE A 290 -10.40 -0.97 -6.62
N TRP A 291 -10.63 -1.72 -7.70
CA TRP A 291 -11.84 -1.58 -8.50
C TRP A 291 -13.10 -1.87 -7.69
N TYR A 292 -13.09 -2.93 -6.88
CA TYR A 292 -14.20 -3.29 -6.00
C TYR A 292 -14.38 -2.30 -4.84
N TRP A 293 -13.29 -1.82 -4.24
CA TRP A 293 -13.33 -0.80 -3.19
C TRP A 293 -13.97 0.51 -3.69
N ILE A 294 -13.57 0.97 -4.87
CA ILE A 294 -14.13 2.18 -5.49
C ILE A 294 -15.62 1.97 -5.82
N PHE A 295 -15.98 0.79 -6.30
CA PHE A 295 -17.38 0.42 -6.51
C PHE A 295 -18.21 0.54 -5.23
N LEU A 296 -17.76 -0.05 -4.13
CA LEU A 296 -18.45 0.07 -2.84
C LEU A 296 -18.49 1.53 -2.36
N ALA A 297 -17.41 2.29 -2.51
CA ALA A 297 -17.38 3.68 -2.05
C ALA A 297 -18.43 4.58 -2.75
N PHE A 298 -18.62 4.44 -4.07
CA PHE A 298 -19.54 5.28 -4.82
C PHE A 298 -20.97 4.74 -4.92
N TYR A 299 -21.14 3.41 -5.02
CA TYR A 299 -22.44 2.81 -5.36
C TYR A 299 -23.14 2.16 -4.17
N LEU A 300 -22.46 1.96 -3.03
CA LEU A 300 -23.13 1.49 -1.81
C LEU A 300 -24.23 2.46 -1.33
N PRO A 301 -24.03 3.80 -1.31
CA PRO A 301 -25.10 4.72 -0.94
C PRO A 301 -26.32 4.65 -1.90
N ARG A 302 -26.07 4.47 -3.20
CA ARG A 302 -27.14 4.27 -4.21
C ARG A 302 -27.94 3.01 -3.92
N TYR A 303 -27.26 1.90 -3.65
CA TYR A 303 -27.91 0.64 -3.27
C TYR A 303 -28.77 0.81 -2.01
N MET A 304 -28.24 1.43 -0.95
CA MET A 304 -28.97 1.68 0.30
C MET A 304 -30.19 2.59 0.10
N ASN A 305 -30.07 3.62 -0.74
CA ASN A 305 -31.18 4.53 -1.03
C ASN A 305 -32.28 3.86 -1.86
N VAL A 306 -31.91 3.13 -2.90
CA VAL A 306 -32.86 2.47 -3.81
C VAL A 306 -33.60 1.32 -3.12
N VAL A 307 -32.86 0.41 -2.48
CA VAL A 307 -33.40 -0.86 -1.96
C VAL A 307 -33.96 -0.70 -0.55
N TRP A 308 -33.22 -0.05 0.35
CA TRP A 308 -33.63 0.08 1.76
C TRP A 308 -34.37 1.39 2.07
N LYS A 309 -34.61 2.23 1.05
CA LYS A 309 -35.35 3.50 1.15
C LYS A 309 -34.86 4.38 2.31
N VAL A 310 -33.55 4.39 2.54
CA VAL A 310 -32.97 5.25 3.57
C VAL A 310 -33.04 6.71 3.11
N ASN A 311 -33.76 7.54 3.87
CA ASN A 311 -33.78 8.99 3.66
C ASN A 311 -32.35 9.53 3.52
N MET A 312 -32.09 10.40 2.53
CA MET A 312 -30.75 10.92 2.22
C MET A 312 -30.04 11.45 3.48
N ARG A 313 -30.76 12.22 4.32
CA ARG A 313 -30.24 12.81 5.56
C ARG A 313 -29.77 11.81 6.62
N GLN A 314 -30.24 10.56 6.58
CA GLN A 314 -29.74 9.47 7.42
C GLN A 314 -28.74 8.59 6.66
N SER A 315 -28.78 8.59 5.32
CA SER A 315 -27.96 7.76 4.45
C SER A 315 -26.46 7.97 4.70
N GLY A 316 -26.02 9.21 4.93
CA GLY A 316 -24.63 9.50 5.28
C GLY A 316 -24.15 8.80 6.57
N MET A 317 -25.00 8.73 7.61
CA MET A 317 -24.68 8.06 8.87
C MET A 317 -24.64 6.53 8.73
N TRP A 318 -25.58 5.95 7.99
CA TRP A 318 -25.60 4.51 7.71
C TRP A 318 -24.42 4.12 6.81
N ALA A 319 -24.14 4.88 5.76
CA ALA A 319 -23.00 4.64 4.87
C ALA A 319 -21.62 4.81 5.55
N ALA A 320 -21.52 5.57 6.64
CA ALA A 320 -20.28 5.72 7.39
C ALA A 320 -19.94 4.49 8.25
N GLY A 321 -20.94 3.75 8.74
CA GLY A 321 -20.77 2.60 9.63
C GLY A 321 -19.78 1.55 9.13
N PRO A 322 -19.90 1.08 7.86
CA PRO A 322 -18.99 0.09 7.30
C PRO A 322 -17.51 0.55 7.26
N PHE A 323 -17.24 1.85 7.03
CA PHE A 323 -15.88 2.39 7.01
C PHE A 323 -15.27 2.49 8.41
N VAL A 324 -16.07 2.73 9.44
CA VAL A 324 -15.59 2.76 10.84
C VAL A 324 -14.99 1.40 11.21
N LEU A 325 -15.74 0.32 10.96
CA LEU A 325 -15.24 -1.02 11.29
C LEU A 325 -14.02 -1.39 10.45
N MET A 326 -14.00 -1.01 9.16
CA MET A 326 -12.84 -1.21 8.27
C MET A 326 -11.56 -0.55 8.82
N ILE A 327 -11.66 0.64 9.42
CA ILE A 327 -10.50 1.33 10.03
C ILE A 327 -10.03 0.58 11.27
N ILE A 328 -10.95 0.21 12.15
CA ILE A 328 -10.63 -0.49 13.41
C ILE A 328 -9.93 -1.81 13.11
N THR A 329 -10.49 -2.61 12.21
CA THR A 329 -9.89 -3.89 11.81
C THR A 329 -8.61 -3.66 11.01
N GLY A 330 -8.55 -2.67 10.13
CA GLY A 330 -7.36 -2.40 9.33
C GLY A 330 -6.15 -2.00 10.17
N VAL A 331 -6.34 -1.11 11.15
CA VAL A 331 -5.27 -0.73 12.09
C VAL A 331 -4.95 -1.91 13.01
N GLY A 332 -5.98 -2.56 13.59
CA GLY A 332 -5.79 -3.69 14.49
C GLY A 332 -5.01 -4.85 13.86
N PHE A 333 -5.34 -5.22 12.63
CA PHE A 333 -4.62 -6.27 11.90
C PHE A 333 -3.22 -5.86 11.46
N GLY A 334 -2.94 -4.57 11.27
CA GLY A 334 -1.59 -4.07 11.04
C GLY A 334 -0.66 -4.32 12.23
N PHE A 335 -1.09 -3.94 13.43
CA PHE A 335 -0.36 -4.25 14.67
C PHE A 335 -0.28 -5.75 14.95
N LEU A 336 -1.37 -6.48 14.73
CA LEU A 336 -1.41 -7.93 14.92
C LEU A 336 -0.46 -8.66 13.96
N SER A 337 -0.39 -8.22 12.70
CA SER A 337 0.55 -8.76 11.72
C SER A 337 1.99 -8.67 12.20
N ASP A 338 2.40 -7.48 12.62
CA ASP A 338 3.77 -7.26 13.06
C ASP A 338 4.07 -8.06 14.32
N TRP A 339 3.13 -8.11 15.27
CA TRP A 339 3.26 -8.95 16.45
C TRP A 339 3.42 -10.44 16.09
N VAL A 340 2.52 -11.02 15.30
CA VAL A 340 2.58 -12.44 14.90
C VAL A 340 3.88 -12.79 14.18
N VAL A 341 4.33 -11.91 13.28
CA VAL A 341 5.56 -12.10 12.49
C VAL A 341 6.82 -11.97 13.35
N ASN A 342 6.88 -10.97 14.23
CA ASN A 342 8.03 -10.72 15.10
C ASN A 342 8.23 -11.82 16.14
N TYR A 343 7.15 -12.44 16.63
CA TYR A 343 7.21 -13.60 17.52
C TYR A 343 7.41 -14.93 16.76
N HIS A 344 7.61 -14.88 15.43
CA HIS A 344 7.84 -16.04 14.56
C HIS A 344 6.76 -17.13 14.67
N LEU A 345 5.51 -16.75 14.95
CA LEU A 345 4.40 -17.69 15.05
C LEU A 345 4.00 -18.22 13.67
N ILE A 346 4.07 -17.36 12.64
CA ILE A 346 3.69 -17.65 11.26
C ILE A 346 4.66 -16.95 10.31
N ASN A 347 4.96 -17.57 9.17
CA ASN A 347 5.77 -16.95 8.10
C ASN A 347 5.08 -15.72 7.51
N VAL A 348 5.86 -14.70 7.11
CA VAL A 348 5.36 -13.46 6.47
C VAL A 348 4.41 -13.78 5.31
N ALA A 349 4.83 -14.64 4.39
CA ALA A 349 4.01 -15.06 3.25
C ALA A 349 2.64 -15.62 3.63
N THR A 350 2.58 -16.42 4.70
CA THR A 350 1.33 -16.99 5.17
C THR A 350 0.45 -15.92 5.83
N MET A 351 1.04 -15.01 6.60
CA MET A 351 0.29 -13.88 7.17
C MET A 351 -0.30 -12.99 6.08
N ARG A 352 0.48 -12.65 5.04
CA ARG A 352 -0.01 -11.86 3.89
C ARG A 352 -1.14 -12.57 3.15
N LYS A 353 -1.00 -13.87 2.88
CA LYS A 353 -2.05 -14.67 2.20
C LYS A 353 -3.34 -14.72 3.00
N VAL A 354 -3.28 -15.01 4.29
CA VAL A 354 -4.46 -15.10 5.15
C VAL A 354 -5.18 -13.75 5.22
N CYS A 355 -4.44 -12.66 5.46
CA CYS A 355 -5.00 -11.32 5.56
C CYS A 355 -5.62 -10.85 4.23
N THR A 356 -4.96 -11.11 3.09
CA THR A 356 -5.53 -10.82 1.75
C THR A 356 -6.77 -11.66 1.49
N ASN A 357 -6.74 -12.97 1.77
CA ASN A 357 -7.87 -13.85 1.53
C ASN A 357 -9.10 -13.40 2.32
N VAL A 358 -8.96 -13.16 3.62
CA VAL A 358 -10.05 -12.66 4.47
C VAL A 358 -10.56 -11.30 3.99
N GLY A 359 -9.65 -10.39 3.62
CA GLY A 359 -10.01 -9.03 3.25
C GLY A 359 -10.59 -8.87 1.85
N CYS A 360 -10.28 -9.78 0.93
CA CYS A 360 -10.86 -9.81 -0.41
C CYS A 360 -12.18 -10.62 -0.43
N MET A 361 -12.20 -11.80 0.20
CA MET A 361 -13.37 -12.67 0.19
C MET A 361 -14.46 -12.22 1.16
N GLY A 362 -14.08 -11.63 2.30
CA GLY A 362 -15.00 -11.11 3.31
C GLY A 362 -16.05 -10.17 2.73
N PRO A 363 -15.68 -8.98 2.21
CA PRO A 363 -16.67 -8.07 1.65
C PRO A 363 -17.41 -8.70 0.46
N ALA A 364 -16.75 -9.48 -0.39
CA ALA A 364 -17.40 -10.12 -1.53
C ALA A 364 -18.53 -11.09 -1.13
N LEU A 365 -18.31 -11.93 -0.11
CA LEU A 365 -19.31 -12.86 0.42
C LEU A 365 -20.44 -12.14 1.16
N TYR A 366 -20.08 -11.21 2.04
CA TYR A 366 -21.05 -10.51 2.87
C TYR A 366 -21.91 -9.53 2.08
N MET A 367 -21.39 -8.93 1.01
CA MET A 367 -22.21 -8.10 0.12
C MET A 367 -23.21 -8.93 -0.69
N VAL A 368 -22.83 -10.13 -1.15
CA VAL A 368 -23.79 -11.06 -1.76
C VAL A 368 -24.84 -11.47 -0.72
N ALA A 369 -24.44 -11.83 0.50
CA ALA A 369 -25.39 -12.17 1.56
C ALA A 369 -26.34 -11.01 1.89
N ALA A 370 -25.84 -9.76 1.93
CA ALA A 370 -26.64 -8.56 2.19
C ALA A 370 -27.75 -8.39 1.13
N THR A 371 -27.46 -8.70 -0.14
CA THR A 371 -28.47 -8.64 -1.20
C THR A 371 -29.54 -9.72 -1.10
N HIS A 372 -29.27 -10.83 -0.40
CA HIS A 372 -30.25 -11.89 -0.13
C HIS A 372 -31.06 -11.65 1.15
N ALA A 373 -30.68 -10.67 1.99
CA ALA A 373 -31.46 -10.26 3.17
C ALA A 373 -32.81 -9.60 2.82
N GLY A 374 -33.04 -9.27 1.54
CA GLY A 374 -34.30 -8.70 1.05
C GLY A 374 -34.64 -7.36 1.73
N CYS A 375 -35.84 -7.26 2.29
CA CYS A 375 -36.34 -6.04 2.94
C CYS A 375 -35.89 -5.89 4.41
N HIS A 376 -35.12 -6.83 4.98
CA HIS A 376 -34.63 -6.72 6.35
C HIS A 376 -33.42 -5.76 6.45
N ARG A 377 -33.71 -4.46 6.47
CA ARG A 377 -32.72 -3.37 6.47
C ARG A 377 -31.59 -3.54 7.49
N VAL A 378 -31.91 -3.86 8.75
CA VAL A 378 -30.89 -3.98 9.81
C VAL A 378 -29.94 -5.14 9.57
N ILE A 379 -30.44 -6.27 9.06
CA ILE A 379 -29.62 -7.45 8.78
C ILE A 379 -28.70 -7.18 7.58
N GLY A 380 -29.26 -6.61 6.51
CA GLY A 380 -28.49 -6.23 5.33
C GLY A 380 -27.36 -5.25 5.67
N GLU A 381 -27.66 -4.22 6.46
CA GLU A 381 -26.66 -3.26 6.92
C GLU A 381 -25.58 -3.93 7.79
N ALA A 382 -25.97 -4.76 8.75
CA ALA A 382 -25.02 -5.48 9.60
C ALA A 382 -24.07 -6.34 8.76
N MET A 383 -24.58 -7.00 7.71
CA MET A 383 -23.75 -7.75 6.76
C MET A 383 -22.78 -6.85 6.00
N CYS A 384 -23.23 -5.68 5.50
CA CYS A 384 -22.34 -4.70 4.87
C CYS A 384 -21.23 -4.23 5.81
N ILE A 385 -21.57 -3.93 7.06
CA ILE A 385 -20.61 -3.50 8.09
C ILE A 385 -19.58 -4.60 8.35
N VAL A 386 -20.02 -5.84 8.57
CA VAL A 386 -19.09 -6.97 8.79
C VAL A 386 -18.22 -7.22 7.56
N GLY A 387 -18.78 -7.17 6.35
CA GLY A 387 -18.04 -7.34 5.10
C GLY A 387 -16.92 -6.32 4.93
N MET A 388 -17.25 -5.03 5.10
CA MET A 388 -16.27 -3.93 5.04
C MET A 388 -15.28 -3.98 6.23
N GLY A 389 -15.72 -4.42 7.40
CA GLY A 389 -14.85 -4.73 8.52
C GLY A 389 -13.78 -5.75 8.15
N LEU A 390 -14.16 -6.87 7.53
CA LEU A 390 -13.20 -7.87 7.05
C LEU A 390 -12.27 -7.28 5.97
N MET A 391 -12.78 -6.39 5.11
CA MET A 391 -11.96 -5.71 4.10
C MET A 391 -10.76 -4.97 4.69
N GLY A 392 -10.86 -4.48 5.93
CA GLY A 392 -9.76 -3.84 6.64
C GLY A 392 -8.50 -4.70 6.74
N THR A 393 -8.61 -6.05 6.80
CA THR A 393 -7.44 -6.93 6.90
C THR A 393 -6.49 -6.86 5.71
N THR A 394 -6.93 -6.29 4.57
CA THR A 394 -6.07 -6.05 3.40
C THR A 394 -4.92 -5.08 3.68
N SER A 395 -5.04 -4.22 4.70
CA SER A 395 -3.95 -3.35 5.16
C SER A 395 -2.71 -4.15 5.57
N ALA A 396 -2.92 -5.31 6.20
CA ALA A 396 -1.88 -6.22 6.67
C ALA A 396 -1.56 -7.35 5.67
N GLY A 397 -2.32 -7.42 4.58
CA GLY A 397 -2.19 -8.40 3.51
C GLY A 397 -1.51 -7.81 2.29
N ILE A 398 -2.29 -7.64 1.22
CA ILE A 398 -1.80 -7.28 -0.11
C ILE A 398 -1.03 -5.96 -0.15
N ARG A 399 -1.39 -4.99 0.69
CA ARG A 399 -0.69 -3.69 0.74
C ARG A 399 0.74 -3.84 1.25
N LEU A 400 0.99 -4.75 2.19
CA LEU A 400 2.33 -4.98 2.73
C LEU A 400 3.24 -5.79 1.81
N VAL A 401 2.67 -6.59 0.91
CA VAL A 401 3.45 -7.38 -0.06
C VAL A 401 4.38 -6.52 -0.91
N ILE A 402 3.97 -5.29 -1.25
CA ILE A 402 4.80 -4.35 -1.99
C ILE A 402 6.11 -4.04 -1.25
N PHE A 403 6.01 -3.84 0.07
CA PHE A 403 7.15 -3.57 0.93
C PHE A 403 7.98 -4.82 1.20
N ASP A 404 7.37 -6.00 1.29
CA ASP A 404 8.10 -7.26 1.49
C ASP A 404 8.91 -7.66 0.24
N VAL A 405 8.38 -7.39 -0.96
CA VAL A 405 8.97 -7.81 -2.25
C VAL A 405 10.14 -6.93 -2.66
N ALA A 406 9.96 -5.60 -2.68
CA ALA A 406 11.02 -4.68 -3.04
C ALA A 406 10.80 -3.27 -2.44
N PRO A 407 11.18 -3.08 -1.17
CA PRO A 407 11.00 -1.79 -0.47
C PRO A 407 11.68 -0.62 -1.21
N ASN A 408 12.79 -0.85 -1.90
CA ASN A 408 13.50 0.18 -2.66
C ASN A 408 12.71 0.76 -3.84
N TYR A 409 11.73 0.00 -4.32
CA TYR A 409 10.89 0.36 -5.46
C TYR A 409 9.41 0.35 -5.06
N ALA A 410 9.12 0.53 -3.76
CA ALA A 410 7.77 0.43 -3.21
C ALA A 410 6.81 1.42 -3.87
N GLY A 411 7.25 2.66 -4.15
CA GLY A 411 6.43 3.65 -4.85
C GLY A 411 6.04 3.20 -6.27
N PHE A 412 7.00 2.65 -7.03
CA PHE A 412 6.74 2.13 -8.38
C PHE A 412 5.85 0.88 -8.36
N LEU A 413 6.10 -0.05 -7.44
CA LEU A 413 5.28 -1.26 -7.28
C LEU A 413 3.84 -0.91 -6.86
N ALA A 414 3.67 0.03 -5.93
CA ALA A 414 2.36 0.54 -5.56
C ALA A 414 1.64 1.12 -6.77
N ALA A 415 2.31 1.99 -7.54
CA ALA A 415 1.72 2.59 -8.72
C ALA A 415 1.31 1.52 -9.75
N PHE A 416 2.20 0.57 -10.03
CA PHE A 416 1.95 -0.50 -11.00
C PHE A 416 0.78 -1.40 -10.58
N CYS A 417 0.72 -1.80 -9.31
CA CYS A 417 -0.33 -2.71 -8.81
C CYS A 417 -1.71 -2.03 -8.72
N GLU A 418 -1.75 -0.75 -8.36
CA GLU A 418 -3.02 -0.01 -8.17
C GLU A 418 -3.62 0.49 -9.48
N THR A 419 -2.79 0.84 -10.47
CA THR A 419 -3.24 1.48 -11.72
C THR A 419 -4.35 0.68 -12.43
N GLY A 420 -4.26 -0.65 -12.48
CA GLY A 420 -5.26 -1.46 -13.18
C GLY A 420 -6.67 -1.31 -12.60
N GLY A 421 -6.80 -1.11 -11.28
CA GLY A 421 -8.08 -0.84 -10.62
C GLY A 421 -8.64 0.54 -10.95
N HIS A 422 -7.78 1.54 -11.06
CA HIS A 422 -8.17 2.89 -11.49
C HIS A 422 -8.60 2.91 -12.96
N ILE A 423 -7.91 2.18 -13.84
CA ILE A 423 -8.35 1.98 -15.23
C ILE A 423 -9.73 1.31 -15.26
N GLY A 424 -9.95 0.25 -14.47
CA GLY A 424 -11.25 -0.42 -14.35
C GLY A 424 -12.38 0.51 -13.89
N THR A 425 -12.06 1.50 -13.06
CA THR A 425 -13.02 2.49 -12.57
C THR A 425 -13.59 3.37 -13.68
N LEU A 426 -12.82 3.67 -14.73
CA LEU A 426 -13.31 4.43 -15.90
C LEU A 426 -14.48 3.72 -16.59
N PHE A 427 -14.50 2.38 -16.54
CA PHE A 427 -15.54 1.55 -17.14
C PHE A 427 -16.67 1.19 -16.17
N LEU A 428 -16.58 1.60 -14.91
CA LEU A 428 -17.54 1.22 -13.88
C LEU A 428 -18.94 1.82 -14.12
N PRO A 429 -19.12 3.13 -14.44
CA PRO A 429 -20.45 3.68 -14.74
C PRO A 429 -21.18 3.02 -15.92
N PRO A 430 -20.58 2.84 -17.12
CA PRO A 430 -21.27 2.18 -18.23
C PRO A 430 -21.55 0.71 -17.94
N LEU A 431 -20.69 0.02 -17.18
CA LEU A 431 -20.92 -1.35 -16.74
C LEU A 431 -22.16 -1.45 -15.85
N ILE A 432 -22.27 -0.56 -14.86
CA ILE A 432 -23.40 -0.55 -13.92
C ILE A 432 -24.69 -0.17 -14.64
N ASN A 433 -24.69 0.84 -15.50
CA ASN A 433 -25.88 1.22 -16.27
C ASN A 433 -26.38 0.09 -17.19
N LYS A 434 -25.49 -0.81 -17.62
CA LYS A 434 -25.84 -1.99 -18.41
C LYS A 434 -26.42 -3.14 -17.57
N ILE A 435 -25.87 -3.38 -16.38
CA ILE A 435 -26.28 -4.50 -15.51
C ILE A 435 -27.49 -4.14 -14.65
N VAL A 436 -27.57 -2.88 -14.23
CA VAL A 436 -28.57 -2.31 -13.32
C VAL A 436 -29.26 -1.10 -13.97
N PRO A 437 -29.99 -1.30 -15.09
CA PRO A 437 -30.70 -0.21 -15.74
C PRO A 437 -31.94 0.27 -14.96
N ASN A 438 -32.59 -0.62 -14.21
CA ASN A 438 -33.88 -0.33 -13.54
C ASN A 438 -33.76 -0.21 -12.02
N ASP A 439 -32.54 -0.22 -11.48
CA ASP A 439 -32.29 -0.10 -10.04
C ASP A 439 -33.09 -1.15 -9.22
N THR A 440 -33.15 -2.40 -9.71
CA THR A 440 -33.86 -3.50 -9.01
C THR A 440 -32.93 -4.36 -8.16
N LEU A 441 -33.47 -4.99 -7.12
CA LEU A 441 -32.70 -5.87 -6.23
C LEU A 441 -32.02 -7.02 -6.99
N GLU A 442 -32.71 -7.65 -7.94
CA GLU A 442 -32.16 -8.75 -8.74
C GLU A 442 -30.99 -8.31 -9.62
N GLU A 443 -31.06 -7.10 -10.18
CA GLU A 443 -29.97 -6.53 -10.98
C GLU A 443 -28.73 -6.26 -10.10
N PHE A 444 -28.93 -5.69 -8.91
CA PHE A 444 -27.83 -5.53 -7.93
C PHE A 444 -27.25 -6.89 -7.50
N GLN A 445 -28.09 -7.90 -7.25
CA GLN A 445 -27.62 -9.26 -6.94
C GLN A 445 -26.68 -9.79 -8.02
N ARG A 446 -27.05 -9.67 -9.31
CA ARG A 446 -26.19 -10.08 -10.43
C ARG A 446 -24.85 -9.34 -10.43
N LEU A 447 -24.87 -8.04 -10.14
CA LEU A 447 -23.66 -7.22 -10.05
C LEU A 447 -22.73 -7.68 -8.91
N PHE A 448 -23.26 -7.93 -7.72
CA PHE A 448 -22.46 -8.40 -6.58
C PHE A 448 -21.90 -9.82 -6.80
N TRP A 449 -22.67 -10.73 -7.40
CA TRP A 449 -22.19 -12.05 -7.80
C TRP A 449 -21.04 -11.98 -8.82
N MET A 450 -21.10 -11.05 -9.78
CA MET A 450 -20.01 -10.81 -10.72
C MET A 450 -18.72 -10.42 -10.01
N PHE A 451 -18.77 -9.43 -9.11
CA PHE A 451 -17.61 -9.03 -8.33
C PHE A 451 -17.07 -10.17 -7.46
N PHE A 452 -17.96 -10.97 -6.86
CA PHE A 452 -17.57 -12.15 -6.08
C PHE A 452 -16.76 -13.16 -6.90
N ILE A 453 -17.21 -13.50 -8.11
CA ILE A 453 -16.52 -14.44 -8.99
C ILE A 453 -15.14 -13.88 -9.40
N ILE A 454 -15.09 -12.62 -9.84
CA ILE A 454 -13.83 -11.98 -10.27
C ILE A 454 -12.83 -11.92 -9.11
N MET A 455 -13.28 -11.52 -7.92
CA MET A 455 -12.45 -11.47 -6.72
C MET A 455 -11.93 -12.85 -6.32
N THR A 456 -12.79 -13.88 -6.41
CA THR A 456 -12.42 -15.27 -6.07
C THR A 456 -11.31 -15.78 -6.99
N VAL A 457 -11.44 -15.56 -8.30
CA VAL A 457 -10.42 -15.98 -9.28
C VAL A 457 -9.10 -15.26 -9.04
N ALA A 458 -9.12 -13.94 -8.86
CA ALA A 458 -7.92 -13.15 -8.60
C ALA A 458 -7.23 -13.58 -7.29
N ASN A 459 -8.02 -13.82 -6.23
CA ASN A 459 -7.52 -14.25 -4.93
C ASN A 459 -6.92 -15.66 -4.98
N LEU A 460 -7.52 -16.59 -5.74
CA LEU A 460 -6.97 -17.92 -5.94
C LEU A 460 -5.58 -17.85 -6.60
N ILE A 461 -5.44 -17.07 -7.67
CA ILE A 461 -4.15 -16.85 -8.35
C ILE A 461 -3.11 -16.31 -7.35
N PHE A 462 -3.49 -15.31 -6.54
CA PHE A 462 -2.61 -14.71 -5.55
C PHE A 462 -2.17 -15.71 -4.46
N VAL A 463 -3.09 -16.47 -3.87
CA VAL A 463 -2.78 -17.43 -2.80
C VAL A 463 -1.82 -18.51 -3.30
N LEU A 464 -1.97 -18.97 -4.54
CA LEU A 464 -1.12 -19.99 -5.15
C LEU A 464 0.29 -19.48 -5.51
N THR A 465 0.41 -18.23 -5.94
CA THR A 465 1.67 -17.69 -6.50
C THR A 465 2.49 -16.86 -5.52
N CYS A 466 1.85 -16.16 -4.58
CA CYS A 466 2.54 -15.20 -3.71
C CYS A 466 3.57 -15.90 -2.79
N LYS A 467 4.78 -15.35 -2.73
CA LYS A 467 5.83 -15.80 -1.80
C LYS A 467 6.24 -14.75 -0.77
N ALA A 468 5.95 -13.47 -1.01
CA ALA A 468 6.29 -12.35 -0.12
C ALA A 468 7.75 -12.35 0.39
N ASP A 469 8.69 -12.78 -0.45
CA ASP A 469 10.12 -12.76 -0.15
C ASP A 469 10.80 -11.59 -0.88
N LEU A 470 11.84 -11.04 -0.23
CA LEU A 470 12.67 -9.99 -0.79
C LEU A 470 13.29 -10.44 -2.12
N LYS A 471 13.06 -9.67 -3.19
CA LYS A 471 13.56 -10.02 -4.52
C LYS A 471 15.03 -9.65 -4.69
N SER A 472 15.75 -10.47 -5.44
CA SER A 472 17.18 -10.28 -5.74
C SER A 472 17.49 -8.94 -6.39
N TRP A 473 16.52 -8.36 -7.10
CA TRP A 473 16.64 -7.09 -7.80
C TRP A 473 16.27 -5.88 -6.96
N ASN A 474 15.88 -6.07 -5.70
CA ASN A 474 15.66 -4.97 -4.77
C ASN A 474 16.97 -4.19 -4.52
N GLN A 475 18.11 -4.88 -4.40
CA GLN A 475 19.40 -4.23 -4.27
C GLN A 475 19.98 -3.91 -5.66
N PRO A 476 20.51 -2.69 -5.88
CA PRO A 476 21.26 -2.40 -7.10
C PRO A 476 22.49 -3.30 -7.14
N GLN A 477 22.61 -4.13 -8.19
CA GLN A 477 23.79 -4.97 -8.38
C GLN A 477 25.03 -4.08 -8.39
N ARG A 478 26.05 -4.42 -7.58
CA ARG A 478 27.35 -3.72 -7.62
C ARG A 478 27.82 -3.68 -9.09
N PRO A 479 28.38 -2.55 -9.56
CA PRO A 479 28.98 -2.51 -10.89
C PRO A 479 29.94 -3.70 -11.02
N ARG A 480 29.66 -4.55 -12.00
CA ARG A 480 30.43 -5.76 -12.27
C ARG A 480 31.85 -5.32 -12.63
N ASN A 481 32.86 -5.87 -11.96
CA ASN A 481 34.27 -5.54 -12.21
C ASN A 481 34.55 -5.72 -13.72
N PRO A 482 35.05 -4.69 -14.45
CA PRO A 482 35.25 -4.75 -15.90
C PRO A 482 36.12 -5.92 -16.37
N ASP A 483 36.90 -6.53 -15.47
CA ASP A 483 37.78 -7.67 -15.76
C ASP A 483 37.08 -9.04 -15.82
N THR A 484 35.76 -9.10 -15.57
CA THR A 484 35.01 -10.36 -15.73
C THR A 484 34.52 -10.51 -17.18
N PRO A 485 35.03 -11.50 -17.95
CA PRO A 485 34.63 -11.66 -19.34
C PRO A 485 33.13 -11.97 -19.45
N ARG A 486 32.46 -11.34 -20.42
CA ARG A 486 31.07 -11.62 -20.82
C ARG A 486 30.96 -13.09 -21.26
N SER A 487 30.64 -14.00 -20.34
CA SER A 487 30.26 -15.36 -20.70
C SER A 487 28.79 -15.35 -21.14
N TRP A 488 28.56 -15.18 -22.43
CA TRP A 488 27.24 -15.35 -23.08
C TRP A 488 26.57 -16.71 -22.79
N LEU A 489 27.31 -17.65 -22.19
CA LEU A 489 26.83 -18.96 -21.74
C LEU A 489 26.01 -18.92 -20.44
N MET A 490 26.07 -17.85 -19.63
CA MET A 490 25.24 -17.74 -18.41
C MET A 490 23.79 -17.30 -18.71
N ASP A 491 23.56 -16.52 -19.76
CA ASP A 491 22.19 -16.13 -20.14
C ASP A 491 21.42 -17.30 -20.79
N LEU A 492 22.13 -18.18 -21.49
CA LEU A 492 21.57 -19.43 -22.03
C LEU A 492 21.29 -20.48 -20.96
N SER A 493 22.06 -20.53 -19.86
CA SER A 493 21.76 -21.45 -18.75
C SER A 493 20.55 -21.00 -17.93
N LEU A 494 20.28 -19.70 -17.82
CA LEU A 494 19.04 -19.15 -17.26
C LEU A 494 17.82 -19.47 -18.13
N LEU A 495 17.95 -19.35 -19.46
CA LEU A 495 16.91 -19.80 -20.40
C LEU A 495 16.68 -21.31 -20.31
N ASN A 496 17.73 -22.12 -20.24
CA ASN A 496 17.60 -23.57 -20.05
C ASN A 496 17.02 -23.94 -18.68
N LEU A 497 17.26 -23.15 -17.61
CA LEU A 497 16.63 -23.37 -16.31
C LEU A 497 15.12 -23.06 -16.32
N ILE A 498 14.71 -22.09 -17.14
CA ILE A 498 13.29 -21.73 -17.34
C ILE A 498 12.59 -22.83 -18.16
N PHE A 499 13.23 -23.38 -19.20
CA PHE A 499 12.67 -24.46 -20.01
C PHE A 499 12.74 -25.84 -19.34
N MET A 500 13.73 -26.13 -18.49
CA MET A 500 13.80 -27.41 -17.76
C MET A 500 12.72 -27.53 -16.68
N LYS A 501 12.20 -26.41 -16.15
CA LYS A 501 11.16 -26.44 -15.10
C LYS A 501 9.75 -26.73 -15.64
N THR A 502 9.57 -26.67 -16.95
CA THR A 502 8.32 -27.04 -17.64
C THR A 502 8.23 -28.53 -18.01
N ASP A 503 9.34 -29.28 -17.99
CA ASP A 503 9.37 -30.69 -18.43
C ASP A 503 9.09 -31.71 -17.31
N GLU A 504 9.10 -31.32 -16.03
CA GLU A 504 8.82 -32.28 -14.93
C GLU A 504 7.33 -32.67 -14.80
N HIS A 505 6.42 -32.02 -15.53
CA HIS A 505 4.99 -32.36 -15.52
C HIS A 505 4.50 -33.21 -16.69
N MET A 506 5.39 -33.68 -17.58
CA MET A 506 4.97 -34.44 -18.76
C MET A 506 5.86 -35.67 -19.03
N LYS A 507 5.85 -36.65 -18.12
CA LYS A 507 6.32 -38.02 -18.41
C LYS A 507 5.38 -39.08 -17.81
N ILE A 508 4.26 -39.28 -18.49
CA ILE A 508 3.57 -40.58 -18.56
C ILE A 508 3.38 -40.86 -20.06
N ILE A 509 3.56 -42.14 -20.44
CA ILE A 509 3.39 -42.75 -21.77
C ILE A 509 4.67 -42.78 -22.63
N GLY A 510 5.08 -44.00 -23.01
CA GLY A 510 5.78 -44.24 -24.28
C GLY A 510 7.10 -45.01 -24.21
N SER A 511 6.99 -46.32 -24.35
CA SER A 511 8.04 -47.33 -24.52
C SER A 511 8.82 -47.25 -25.83
N GLY A 512 10.09 -47.68 -25.79
CA GLY A 512 10.71 -48.49 -26.84
C GLY A 512 11.69 -47.80 -27.80
N VAL A 513 12.80 -48.49 -28.04
CA VAL A 513 13.85 -48.25 -29.07
C VAL A 513 14.86 -47.15 -28.68
N GLY A 514 16.17 -47.37 -28.59
CA GLY A 514 17.02 -48.47 -29.04
C GLY A 514 18.36 -47.86 -29.51
N ASN A 515 19.36 -47.93 -28.64
CA ASN A 515 20.81 -47.88 -28.89
C ASN A 515 21.40 -46.96 -29.97
N LYS A 516 22.15 -45.95 -29.49
CA LYS A 516 23.59 -45.72 -29.76
C LYS A 516 23.97 -44.35 -29.18
N ASP A 517 24.37 -44.29 -27.91
CA ASP A 517 25.13 -43.17 -27.31
C ASP A 517 25.46 -43.43 -25.82
N GLU A 518 25.86 -44.67 -25.49
CA GLU A 518 26.15 -45.06 -24.09
C GLU A 518 27.63 -44.95 -23.68
N ASP A 519 28.57 -44.76 -24.61
CA ASP A 519 29.99 -44.73 -24.27
C ASP A 519 30.54 -43.33 -23.94
N ASN A 520 29.88 -42.24 -24.36
CA ASN A 520 30.27 -40.88 -23.95
C ASN A 520 29.68 -40.43 -22.60
N LYS A 521 28.71 -41.18 -22.04
CA LYS A 521 28.08 -40.85 -20.73
C LYS A 521 28.84 -41.39 -19.52
N LYS A 522 29.73 -42.38 -19.67
CA LYS A 522 30.48 -42.97 -18.54
C LYS A 522 31.63 -42.09 -18.05
N THR A 523 32.20 -41.24 -18.91
CA THR A 523 33.36 -40.40 -18.56
C THR A 523 32.96 -39.11 -17.83
N TYR A 524 31.75 -38.58 -18.08
CA TYR A 524 31.23 -37.39 -17.41
C TYR A 524 30.66 -37.69 -16.00
N ARG A 525 30.18 -38.92 -15.76
CA ARG A 525 29.57 -39.33 -14.48
C ARG A 525 30.58 -39.54 -13.35
N ARG A 526 31.83 -39.93 -13.66
CA ARG A 526 32.89 -40.12 -12.64
C ARG A 526 33.49 -38.81 -12.09
N ARG A 527 33.25 -37.65 -12.72
CA ARG A 527 33.82 -36.36 -12.27
C ARG A 527 32.90 -35.59 -11.32
N ASN A 528 31.58 -35.82 -11.38
CA ASN A 528 30.60 -35.12 -10.53
C ASN A 528 30.32 -35.79 -9.18
N GLU A 529 30.54 -37.11 -9.05
CA GLU A 529 30.36 -37.80 -7.77
C GLU A 529 31.40 -37.43 -6.69
N ARG A 530 32.54 -36.83 -7.06
CA ARG A 530 33.52 -36.30 -6.08
C ARG A 530 33.19 -34.91 -5.53
N LYS A 531 32.23 -34.17 -6.12
CA LYS A 531 31.90 -32.79 -5.69
C LYS A 531 30.57 -32.63 -4.96
N GLN A 532 29.70 -33.65 -4.93
CA GLN A 532 28.39 -33.59 -4.25
C GLN A 532 28.28 -34.38 -2.93
N GLY A 533 29.37 -34.95 -2.41
CA GLY A 533 29.36 -35.74 -1.16
C GLY A 533 29.54 -34.98 0.16
N ARG A 534 29.57 -33.64 0.17
CA ARG A 534 29.54 -32.80 1.38
C ARG A 534 28.77 -31.53 0.98
N ILE A 535 27.48 -31.42 1.23
CA ILE A 535 26.92 -30.88 2.48
C ILE A 535 25.41 -31.05 2.30
N TYR A 536 24.75 -31.90 3.08
CA TYR A 536 23.42 -31.71 3.66
C TYR A 536 23.16 -32.84 4.66
N ALA A 537 22.39 -32.51 5.70
CA ALA A 537 21.92 -33.34 6.81
C ALA A 537 22.89 -33.51 8.01
N HIS A 538 22.77 -32.60 9.00
CA HIS A 538 22.39 -33.08 10.34
C HIS A 538 21.77 -31.98 11.20
N GLY A 539 20.46 -32.11 11.43
CA GLY A 539 19.74 -31.48 12.51
C GLY A 539 19.15 -32.55 13.43
N ARG A 540 19.39 -32.36 14.73
CA ARG A 540 18.83 -33.04 15.91
C ARG A 540 19.35 -34.43 16.28
N GLY A 541 19.89 -34.46 17.51
CA GLY A 541 20.00 -35.65 18.35
C GLY A 541 21.44 -36.12 18.53
N LEU A 542 21.83 -36.35 19.78
CA LEU A 542 23.11 -36.92 20.22
C LEU A 542 24.36 -36.03 20.15
N GLN A 543 24.57 -35.24 21.21
CA GLN A 543 25.92 -34.99 21.73
C GLN A 543 25.90 -34.66 23.22
N ARG A 544 25.58 -35.66 24.06
CA ARG A 544 25.85 -35.62 25.51
C ARG A 544 26.99 -36.53 25.96
N GLU A 545 27.69 -37.22 25.06
CA GLU A 545 28.62 -38.29 25.47
C GLU A 545 30.05 -38.24 24.90
N ASN A 546 30.41 -37.22 24.12
CA ASN A 546 31.79 -37.07 23.63
C ASN A 546 32.63 -36.00 24.34
N ARG A 547 32.12 -35.42 25.43
CA ARG A 547 32.83 -34.41 26.24
C ARG A 547 33.89 -34.97 27.19
N ARG A 548 34.09 -36.30 27.27
CA ARG A 548 35.03 -36.94 28.22
C ARG A 548 36.27 -37.60 27.61
N LYS A 549 36.40 -37.74 26.28
CA LYS A 549 37.57 -38.40 25.66
C LYS A 549 38.58 -37.48 24.98
N ARG A 550 38.37 -36.15 25.00
CA ARG A 550 39.35 -35.16 24.47
C ARG A 550 40.06 -34.31 25.54
N SER A 551 39.90 -34.64 26.82
CA SER A 551 40.52 -33.90 27.94
C SER A 551 41.84 -34.50 28.47
N LYS A 552 42.42 -35.54 27.83
CA LYS A 552 43.63 -36.22 28.35
C LYS A 552 44.80 -36.38 27.35
N LYS A 553 44.79 -35.66 26.22
CA LYS A 553 45.92 -35.63 25.28
C LYS A 553 46.06 -34.24 24.67
N LEU A 554 46.54 -33.29 25.47
CA LEU A 554 47.17 -32.04 25.03
C LEU A 554 47.77 -31.32 26.26
N GLY A 555 48.70 -32.01 26.92
CA GLY A 555 49.73 -31.36 27.72
C GLY A 555 51.02 -31.37 26.89
N ARG A 556 51.70 -30.23 26.84
CA ARG A 556 52.95 -29.94 26.12
C ARG A 556 52.84 -29.77 24.60
N ARG A 557 52.66 -28.51 24.18
CA ARG A 557 53.56 -27.81 23.26
C ARG A 557 53.25 -26.31 23.32
N GLU A 558 54.13 -25.57 23.98
CA GLU A 558 54.29 -24.14 23.77
C GLU A 558 54.55 -23.89 22.29
N GLY A 559 53.84 -22.93 21.72
CA GLY A 559 53.87 -22.61 20.30
C GLY A 559 53.05 -21.35 20.07
N ASP A 560 53.73 -20.22 20.29
CA ASP A 560 53.26 -18.87 20.04
C ASP A 560 52.70 -18.77 18.61
N GLY A 561 51.39 -18.48 18.49
CA GLY A 561 50.61 -18.69 17.27
C GLY A 561 49.81 -17.45 16.85
N LYS A 562 50.38 -16.25 16.98
CA LYS A 562 49.85 -15.04 16.34
C LYS A 562 49.86 -15.24 14.81
N ARG A 563 48.69 -15.23 14.16
CA ARG A 563 48.59 -15.12 12.69
C ARG A 563 49.26 -13.81 12.26
N LYS A 564 50.38 -13.89 11.56
CA LYS A 564 51.05 -12.73 10.93
C LYS A 564 50.52 -12.58 9.50
N SER A 565 49.86 -11.45 9.21
CA SER A 565 49.64 -10.96 7.85
C SER A 565 50.98 -10.57 7.22
N LYS A 566 51.10 -10.64 5.89
CA LYS A 566 52.37 -10.44 5.18
C LYS A 566 52.73 -8.99 4.91
N ASP A 567 51.79 -8.05 5.07
CA ASP A 567 52.05 -6.62 4.95
C ASP A 567 51.58 -5.89 6.21
N LYS A 568 52.41 -4.94 6.67
CA LYS A 568 52.25 -4.21 7.94
C LYS A 568 51.96 -2.74 7.67
N VAL A 569 50.79 -2.45 7.11
CA VAL A 569 50.36 -1.07 6.89
C VAL A 569 49.22 -0.76 7.85
N GLU A 570 49.50 0.02 8.88
CA GLU A 570 48.48 0.49 9.83
C GLU A 570 47.88 1.82 9.34
N ASN A 571 46.57 1.85 9.12
CA ASN A 571 45.83 3.07 8.84
C ASN A 571 45.76 3.96 10.11
N ALA A 572 45.87 5.28 9.94
CA ALA A 572 45.81 6.28 11.02
C ALA A 572 44.52 6.21 11.84
N GLU A 573 43.40 5.82 11.22
CA GLU A 573 42.12 5.61 11.92
C GLU A 573 42.13 4.34 12.79
N GLY A 574 42.71 3.25 12.29
CA GLY A 574 42.87 2.01 13.06
C GLY A 574 43.77 2.20 14.29
N LYS A 575 44.83 2.99 14.16
CA LYS A 575 45.71 3.33 15.29
C LYS A 575 44.97 4.09 16.40
N ARG A 576 44.16 5.10 16.04
CA ARG A 576 43.33 5.84 17.01
C ARG A 576 42.31 4.95 17.70
N LEU A 577 41.71 4.01 16.98
CA LEU A 577 40.77 3.05 17.56
C LEU A 577 41.46 2.13 18.56
N MET A 578 42.67 1.65 18.26
CA MET A 578 43.44 0.80 19.17
C MET A 578 43.89 1.55 20.42
N GLU A 579 44.33 2.80 20.29
CA GLU A 579 44.65 3.68 21.43
C GLU A 579 43.42 3.88 22.33
N TRP A 580 42.26 4.16 21.73
CA TRP A 580 41.00 4.32 22.47
C TRP A 580 40.56 3.03 23.21
N ILE A 581 40.74 1.87 22.59
CA ILE A 581 40.44 0.56 23.21
C ILE A 581 41.34 0.33 24.45
N GLU A 582 42.63 0.64 24.34
CA GLU A 582 43.59 0.51 25.44
C GLU A 582 43.31 1.50 26.58
N GLU A 583 43.03 2.77 26.26
CA GLU A 583 42.69 3.79 27.25
C GLU A 583 41.45 3.45 28.09
N ASN A 584 40.48 2.73 27.50
CA ASN A 584 39.28 2.31 28.20
C ASN A 584 39.42 0.94 28.91
N GLY A 585 40.58 0.27 28.79
CA GLY A 585 40.84 -1.04 29.42
C GLY A 585 40.17 -2.23 28.75
N TRP A 586 39.84 -2.13 27.45
CA TRP A 586 39.19 -3.21 26.70
C TRP A 586 40.26 -4.07 25.99
N GLU A 587 40.06 -5.39 25.92
CA GLU A 587 40.97 -6.30 25.22
C GLU A 587 40.30 -6.94 24.00
N VAL A 588 40.98 -6.90 22.85
CA VAL A 588 40.51 -7.54 21.62
C VAL A 588 40.72 -9.06 21.71
N MET A 589 39.63 -9.78 21.99
CA MET A 589 39.63 -11.25 22.16
C MET A 589 39.79 -12.04 20.85
N ASN A 590 39.46 -11.45 19.70
CA ASN A 590 39.60 -12.05 18.37
C ASN A 590 39.65 -10.96 17.29
N GLY A 591 40.65 -11.00 16.41
CA GLY A 591 40.82 -10.04 15.32
C GLY A 591 42.29 -9.78 14.98
N ASN A 592 42.58 -9.26 13.79
CA ASN A 592 43.90 -8.79 13.43
C ASN A 592 44.08 -7.35 13.95
N LYS A 593 45.10 -7.09 14.77
CA LYS A 593 45.40 -5.75 15.30
C LYS A 593 46.23 -4.89 14.34
N GLN A 594 46.69 -5.45 13.22
CA GLN A 594 47.73 -4.86 12.38
C GLN A 594 47.25 -4.48 10.96
N GLY A 595 45.94 -4.53 10.69
CA GLY A 595 45.37 -4.28 9.35
C GLY A 595 45.68 -5.38 8.33
N ASP A 596 44.96 -5.41 7.22
CA ASP A 596 45.30 -6.23 6.04
C ASP A 596 46.12 -5.44 4.99
N GLU A 597 46.29 -5.98 3.78
CA GLU A 597 47.10 -5.36 2.71
C GLU A 597 46.58 -3.95 2.33
N ASP A 598 45.30 -3.67 2.58
CA ASP A 598 44.64 -2.39 2.30
C ASP A 598 44.54 -1.48 3.54
N GLY A 599 44.97 -1.97 4.72
CA GLY A 599 44.95 -1.24 5.99
C GLY A 599 43.55 -1.12 6.63
N GLU A 600 42.60 -1.99 6.26
CA GLU A 600 41.24 -2.04 6.84
C GLU A 600 41.15 -2.76 8.21
#